data_AF-A0A086D047-F1
#
_entry.id   AF-A0A086D047-F1
#
_cell.length_a   1.000
_cell.length_b   1.000
_cell.length_c   1.000
_cell.angle_alpha   90.00
_cell.angle_beta   90.00
_cell.angle_gamma   90.00
#
_symmetry.space_group_name_H-M   'P 1'
#
loop_
_entity.id
_entity.type
_entity.pdbx_description
1 polymer ?
#
loop_
_entity_poly.entity_id
_entity_poly.type
_entity_poly.pdbx_seq_one_letter_code
_entity_poly.pdbx_strand_id
1 'polypeptide(L)' 'MAFYNEAQSRTEMHLVSDIAQKIEVVDEIFRFEAGERQHTENSYKYTIEGFQVLVGRAGFSSES' A
#
# COMPACT_ATOMS: atom_id res chain seq x y z
N MET A 1 0.80 -9.76 -5.13
CA MET A 1 0.71 -9.07 -6.42
C MET A 1 0.93 -7.60 -6.24
N ALA A 2 1.73 -6.98 -7.11
CA ALA A 2 1.87 -5.54 -7.19
C ALA A 2 1.08 -5.02 -8.41
N PHE A 3 0.32 -3.93 -8.26
CA PHE A 3 -0.37 -3.27 -9.38
C PHE A 3 -0.45 -1.76 -9.19
N TYR A 4 -0.66 -1.02 -10.27
CA TYR A 4 -0.84 0.43 -10.21
C TYR A 4 -2.33 0.78 -10.10
N ASN A 5 -2.71 1.48 -9.04
CA ASN A 5 -4.03 2.05 -8.84
C ASN A 5 -4.02 3.48 -9.41
N GLU A 6 -4.49 3.63 -10.65
CA GLU A 6 -4.51 4.92 -11.35
C GLU A 6 -5.33 5.98 -10.60
N ALA A 7 -6.49 5.59 -10.08
CA ALA A 7 -7.41 6.50 -9.39
C ALA A 7 -6.79 7.13 -8.14
N GLN A 8 -5.83 6.44 -7.51
CA GLN A 8 -5.11 6.93 -6.33
C GLN A 8 -3.65 7.27 -6.61
N SER A 9 -3.22 7.18 -7.88
CA SER A 9 -1.85 7.40 -8.33
C SER A 9 -0.80 6.71 -7.45
N ARG A 10 -0.99 5.41 -7.19
CA ARG A 10 -0.08 4.64 -6.32
C ARG A 10 0.13 3.23 -6.83
N THR A 11 1.31 2.68 -6.58
CA THR A 11 1.51 1.23 -6.66
C THR A 11 1.06 0.60 -5.35
N GLU A 12 0.23 -0.44 -5.43
CA GLU A 12 -0.17 -1.25 -4.28
C GLU A 12 0.55 -2.58 -4.32
N MET A 13 1.14 -2.99 -3.20
CA MET A 13 1.78 -4.30 -3.05
C MET A 13 0.98 -5.17 -2.09
N HIS A 14 0.85 -6.43 -2.48
CA HIS A 14 0.13 -7.45 -1.73
C HIS A 14 0.96 -8.73 -1.69
N LEU A 15 0.87 -9.47 -0.59
CA LEU A 15 1.19 -10.90 -0.55
C LEU A 15 -0.05 -11.68 -0.98
N VAL A 16 0.15 -12.80 -1.67
CA VAL A 16 -0.93 -13.69 -2.09
C VAL A 16 -0.59 -15.08 -1.55
N SER A 17 -1.55 -15.70 -0.87
CA SER A 17 -1.37 -17.07 -0.42
C SER A 17 -1.64 -18.02 -1.59
N ASP A 18 -0.63 -18.77 -2.04
CA ASP A 18 -0.82 -19.71 -3.16
C ASP A 18 -1.63 -20.96 -2.75
N ILE A 19 -1.68 -21.24 -1.46
CA ILE A 19 -2.40 -22.36 -0.86
C ILE A 19 -3.19 -21.88 0.35
N ALA A 20 -4.09 -22.71 0.88
CA ALA A 20 -4.65 -22.45 2.19
C ALA A 20 -3.55 -22.62 3.25
N GLN A 21 -3.31 -21.57 4.05
CA GLN A 21 -2.26 -21.52 5.06
C GLN A 21 -2.86 -21.30 6.45
N LYS A 22 -2.24 -21.94 7.44
CA LYS A 22 -2.48 -21.69 8.86
C LYS A 22 -1.14 -21.29 9.48
N ILE A 23 -1.03 -20.06 9.94
CA ILE A 23 0.19 -19.50 10.52
C ILE A 23 -0.08 -19.19 11.98
N GLU A 24 0.82 -19.61 12.86
CA GLU A 24 0.77 -19.31 14.28
C GLU A 24 1.85 -18.27 14.60
N VAL A 25 1.43 -17.17 15.23
CA VAL A 25 2.32 -16.09 15.63
C VAL A 25 2.08 -15.83 17.11
N VAL A 26 3.04 -16.23 17.93
CA VAL A 26 2.88 -16.31 19.39
C VAL A 26 1.69 -17.23 19.70
N ASP A 27 0.61 -16.73 20.28
CA ASP A 27 -0.56 -17.53 20.68
C ASP A 27 -1.78 -17.29 19.76
N GLU A 28 -1.57 -16.60 18.62
CA GLU A 28 -2.63 -16.25 17.68
C GLU A 28 -2.50 -17.04 16.38
N ILE A 29 -3.64 -17.55 15.89
CA ILE A 29 -3.73 -18.33 14.66
C ILE A 29 -4.36 -17.49 13.56
N PHE A 30 -3.58 -17.25 12.51
CA PHE A 30 -4.02 -16.63 11.28
C PHE A 30 -4.29 -17.71 10.24
N ARG A 31 -5.41 -17.58 9.51
CA ARG A 31 -5.77 -18.46 8.41
C ARG A 31 -5.89 -17.63 7.15
N PHE A 32 -5.31 -18.12 6.07
CA PHE A 32 -5.40 -17.53 4.75
C PHE A 32 -5.90 -18.59 3.78
N GLU A 33 -6.90 -18.25 2.97
CA GLU A 33 -7.37 -19.13 1.90
C GLU A 33 -6.44 -19.07 0.67
N ALA A 34 -6.48 -20.10 -0.17
CA ALA A 34 -5.76 -20.06 -1.44
C ALA A 34 -6.29 -18.91 -2.32
N GLY A 35 -5.38 -18.08 -2.84
CA GLY A 35 -5.68 -16.87 -3.59
C GLY A 35 -5.99 -15.63 -2.75
N GLU A 36 -6.08 -15.77 -1.41
CA GLU A 36 -6.28 -14.63 -0.52
C GLU A 36 -5.14 -13.62 -0.64
N ARG A 37 -5.47 -12.33 -0.62
CA ARG A 37 -4.51 -11.23 -0.80
C ARG A 37 -4.44 -10.38 0.46
N GLN A 38 -3.24 -10.27 1.02
CA GLN A 38 -2.97 -9.35 2.12
C GLN A 38 -2.22 -8.12 1.58
N HIS A 39 -2.81 -6.93 1.73
CA HIS A 39 -2.15 -5.69 1.37
C HIS A 39 -0.99 -5.40 2.33
N THR A 40 0.15 -5.00 1.77
CA THR A 40 1.37 -4.71 2.54
C THR A 40 1.86 -3.28 2.38
N GLU A 41 1.70 -2.68 1.20
CA GLU A 41 2.28 -1.36 0.93
C GLU A 41 1.48 -0.54 -0.09
N ASN A 42 1.46 0.78 0.14
CA ASN A 42 1.10 1.80 -0.83
C ASN A 42 2.29 2.71 -1.14
N SER A 43 2.69 2.78 -2.40
CA SER A 43 3.73 3.69 -2.90
C SER A 43 3.09 4.77 -3.79
N TYR A 44 2.70 5.88 -3.18
CA TYR A 44 2.10 7.02 -3.87
C TYR A 44 3.11 7.72 -4.79
N LYS A 45 2.62 8.16 -5.95
CA LYS A 45 3.35 8.92 -6.94
C LYS A 45 2.78 10.32 -7.01
N TYR A 46 3.66 11.32 -6.96
CA TYR A 46 3.28 12.72 -7.00
C TYR A 46 4.04 13.40 -8.13
N THR A 47 3.36 14.30 -8.84
CA THR A 47 4.08 15.32 -9.62
C THR A 47 4.67 16.35 -8.64
N ILE A 48 5.58 17.19 -9.13
CA ILE A 48 6.15 18.27 -8.32
C ILE A 48 5.04 19.19 -7.81
N GLU A 49 4.13 19.61 -8.70
CA GLU A 49 3.00 20.49 -8.36
C GLU A 49 2.06 19.82 -7.36
N GLY A 50 1.76 18.53 -7.56
CA GLY A 50 0.92 17.75 -6.65
C GLY A 50 1.52 17.66 -5.25
N PHE A 51 2.84 17.49 -5.16
CA PHE A 51 3.54 17.47 -3.88
C PHE A 51 3.56 18.84 -3.21
N GLN A 52 3.79 19.92 -3.96
CA GLN A 52 3.72 21.30 -3.47
C GLN A 52 2.34 21.63 -2.87
N VAL A 53 1.25 21.20 -3.53
CA VAL A 53 -0.11 21.35 -3.00
C VAL A 53 -0.30 20.53 -1.71
N LEU A 54 0.23 19.30 -1.65
CA LEU A 54 0.15 18.45 -0.48
C LEU A 54 0.81 19.10 0.75
N VAL A 55 2.05 19.58 0.60
CA VAL A 55 2.77 20.23 1.70
C VAL A 55 2.15 21.59 2.06
N GLY A 56 1.62 22.32 1.09
CA GLY A 56 0.87 23.56 1.30
C GLY A 56 -0.34 23.36 2.21
N ARG A 57 -1.10 22.28 2.04
CA ARG A 57 -2.23 21.91 2.92
C ARG A 57 -1.80 21.58 4.35
N ALA A 58 -0.56 21.14 4.53
CA ALA A 58 0.03 20.89 5.83
C ALA A 58 0.66 22.16 6.46
N GLY A 59 0.55 23.33 5.80
CA GLY A 59 1.08 24.61 6.29
C GLY A 59 2.54 24.89 5.93
N PHE A 60 3.14 24.07 5.06
CA PHE A 60 4.51 24.26 4.60
C PHE A 60 4.56 24.94 3.23
N SER A 61 5.59 25.74 2.99
CA SER A 61 5.89 26.31 1.68
C SER A 61 7.06 25.57 1.03
N SER A 62 6.93 25.23 -0.25
CA SER A 62 8.07 24.80 -1.05
C SER A 62 8.91 26.01 -1.44
N GLU A 63 10.21 25.98 -1.15
CA GLU A 63 11.16 26.90 -1.75
C GLU A 63 11.51 26.41 -3.17
N SER A 64 11.64 27.36 -4.09
CA SER A 64 11.98 27.10 -5.51
C SER A 64 13.47 27.10 -5.75
#